data_AF-A0A7V6PFH7-F1
#
_entry.id   AF-A0A7V6PFH7-F1
#
_cell.length_a   1.000
_cell.length_b   1.000
_cell.length_c   1.000
_cell.angle_alpha   90.00
_cell.angle_beta   90.00
_cell.angle_gamma   90.00
#
_symmetry.space_group_name_H-M   'P 1'
#
loop_
_entity.id
_entity.type
_entity.pdbx_description
1 polymer ?
#
loop_
_entity_poly.entity_id
_entity_poly.type
_entity_poly.pdbx_seq_one_letter_code
_entity_poly.pdbx_strand_id
1 'polypeptide(L)'
;PREFAYRSAKHLVSRLLAEGKFQDLEKAAEVLNDVESLFLLVPMAAAGRNVDLQRVASGLRLVKRRMRRAGAILARAETSRDEVGLWTIDTSLAAAEILIARKGEQSVAVDVLSPFLDLELRRIDKVHESHYLLIDAILRAVTLTDVLAGRTGAADLILIPRPKPSEEEKKKARHDSHAEEHDRKLRELVEAFVGLYAARAMLLVSSSGDAVKDAELLDKAKQRLERDSWSIDRRFGTSSMRAKAAESLSLLLATNVPPTLTMDRALEVRRGWSPSDAHGLFYRLAAVPALHDPLILGIAQAATSNRTGRSPAGERSEFLSAYASLMAAISPADADAIFQSSIEVAGELDTEVIDQLRLISQMTMQSHRSFGDRGRLLAADLTEVIQDAAIRIDSYDHFPWPDSIRALAQLDYPIALAAVARWHDSELAALRLTLNSALAAGLELGALSAPQAASLAVLLQDIDGEVLCQIGTHAERDGRDASARMAEEFARDCLLDRFDNERAIQSFLAKNAEGFWSRRLLAQHAFQSTLAVTPVAEASVDDSARDANGKPTVPP
;
A
#
# COMPACT_ATOMS: atom_id res chain seq x y z
N PRO A 1 32.12 -3.62 -3.24
CA PRO A 1 32.52 -3.89 -4.64
C PRO A 1 31.79 -5.08 -5.30
N ARG A 2 31.87 -6.30 -4.74
CA ARG A 2 31.21 -7.49 -5.33
C ARG A 2 29.69 -7.40 -5.33
N GLU A 3 29.09 -6.94 -4.25
CA GLU A 3 27.63 -6.79 -4.16
C GLU A 3 27.08 -5.79 -5.18
N PHE A 4 27.75 -4.65 -5.33
CA PHE A 4 27.45 -3.67 -6.38
C PHE A 4 27.54 -4.29 -7.77
N ALA A 5 28.58 -5.07 -8.05
CA ALA A 5 28.73 -5.76 -9.33
C ALA A 5 27.57 -6.74 -9.60
N TYR A 6 27.11 -7.51 -8.60
CA TYR A 6 25.95 -8.40 -8.77
C TYR A 6 24.64 -7.63 -9.00
N ARG A 7 24.42 -6.51 -8.29
CA ARG A 7 23.24 -5.66 -8.52
C ARG A 7 23.24 -5.08 -9.93
N SER A 8 24.36 -4.52 -10.36
CA SER A 8 24.53 -4.02 -11.74
C SER A 8 24.34 -5.13 -12.77
N ALA A 9 24.89 -6.33 -12.52
CA ALA A 9 24.72 -7.49 -13.39
C ALA A 9 23.26 -7.91 -13.53
N LYS A 10 22.48 -7.94 -12.43
CA LYS A 10 21.05 -8.29 -12.47
C LYS A 10 20.27 -7.40 -13.46
N HIS A 11 20.48 -6.09 -13.40
CA HIS A 11 19.82 -5.14 -14.30
C HIS A 11 20.37 -5.22 -15.73
N LEU A 12 21.69 -5.32 -15.87
CA LEU A 12 22.34 -5.41 -17.18
C LEU A 12 21.90 -6.66 -17.95
N VAL A 13 21.87 -7.83 -17.30
CA VAL A 13 21.45 -9.10 -17.94
C VAL A 13 20.01 -9.00 -18.41
N SER A 14 19.11 -8.49 -17.56
CA SER A 14 17.70 -8.32 -17.89
C SER A 14 17.50 -7.40 -19.11
N ARG A 15 18.27 -6.31 -19.17
CA ARG A 15 18.26 -5.36 -20.29
C ARG A 15 18.84 -5.95 -21.58
N LEU A 16 19.99 -6.63 -21.51
CA LEU A 16 20.62 -7.26 -22.67
C LEU A 16 19.73 -8.35 -23.29
N LEU A 17 18.98 -9.09 -22.46
CA LEU A 17 17.99 -10.05 -22.93
C LEU A 17 16.83 -9.37 -23.65
N ALA A 18 16.29 -8.28 -23.10
CA ALA A 18 15.24 -7.50 -23.73
C ALA A 18 15.67 -6.90 -25.08
N GLU A 19 16.91 -6.43 -25.17
CA GLU A 19 17.54 -5.91 -26.39
C GLU A 19 17.92 -7.03 -27.40
N GLY A 20 17.73 -8.30 -27.05
CA GLY A 20 18.04 -9.44 -27.91
C GLY A 20 19.53 -9.75 -28.08
N LYS A 21 20.41 -9.25 -27.19
CA LYS A 21 21.87 -9.41 -27.24
C LYS A 21 22.35 -10.75 -26.65
N PHE A 22 21.75 -11.86 -27.09
CA PHE A 22 22.04 -13.19 -26.57
C PHE A 22 23.48 -13.65 -26.83
N GLN A 23 24.05 -13.31 -27.99
CA GLN A 23 25.42 -13.72 -28.34
C GLN A 23 26.47 -13.14 -27.39
N ASP A 24 26.24 -11.93 -26.87
CA ASP A 24 27.15 -11.29 -25.92
C ASP A 24 27.06 -11.99 -24.55
N LEU A 25 25.86 -12.41 -24.15
CA LEU A 25 25.63 -13.17 -22.92
C LEU A 25 26.22 -14.58 -22.99
N GLU A 26 26.14 -15.24 -24.15
CA GLU A 26 26.76 -16.55 -24.39
C GLU A 26 28.29 -16.46 -24.26
N LYS A 27 28.92 -15.51 -24.95
CA LYS A 27 30.37 -15.26 -24.85
C LYS A 27 30.80 -14.91 -23.42
N ALA A 28 30.02 -14.10 -22.71
CA ALA A 28 30.30 -13.79 -21.31
C ALA A 28 30.21 -15.05 -20.44
N ALA A 29 29.20 -15.90 -20.67
CA ALA A 29 29.02 -17.14 -19.92
C ALA A 29 30.22 -18.10 -20.10
N GLU A 30 30.86 -18.15 -21.26
CA GLU A 30 32.04 -19.01 -21.51
C GLU A 30 33.22 -18.71 -20.57
N VAL A 31 33.39 -17.46 -20.14
CA VAL A 31 34.53 -17.04 -19.29
C VAL A 31 34.24 -17.18 -17.79
N LEU A 32 32.97 -17.29 -17.41
CA LEU A 32 32.55 -17.39 -16.01
C LEU A 32 32.73 -18.79 -15.43
N ASN A 33 32.84 -18.90 -14.10
CA ASN A 33 32.73 -20.22 -13.45
C ASN A 33 31.28 -20.72 -13.49
N ASP A 34 31.08 -22.01 -13.22
CA ASP A 34 29.75 -22.64 -13.33
C ASP A 34 28.68 -21.99 -12.44
N VAL A 35 29.04 -21.50 -11.25
CA VAL A 35 28.10 -20.81 -10.35
C VAL A 35 27.69 -19.46 -10.92
N GLU A 36 28.64 -18.66 -11.39
CA GLU A 36 28.38 -17.35 -11.96
C GLU A 36 27.65 -17.45 -13.30
N SER A 37 27.93 -18.50 -14.07
CA SER A 37 27.25 -18.78 -15.33
C SER A 37 25.75 -18.98 -15.16
N LEU A 38 25.28 -19.47 -14.00
CA LEU A 38 23.84 -19.61 -13.72
C LEU A 38 23.08 -18.29 -13.90
N PHE A 39 23.68 -17.17 -13.51
CA PHE A 39 23.05 -15.86 -13.60
C PHE A 39 22.88 -15.36 -15.04
N LEU A 40 23.51 -16.02 -16.02
CA LEU A 40 23.34 -15.75 -17.45
C LEU A 40 22.52 -16.86 -18.12
N LEU A 41 22.90 -18.13 -17.89
CA LEU A 41 22.30 -19.29 -18.52
C LEU A 41 20.82 -19.48 -18.14
N VAL A 42 20.47 -19.23 -16.88
CA VAL A 42 19.09 -19.45 -16.39
C VAL A 42 18.13 -18.42 -16.99
N PRO A 43 18.39 -17.10 -16.98
CA PRO A 43 17.57 -16.13 -17.69
C PRO A 43 17.47 -16.40 -19.21
N MET A 44 18.57 -16.82 -19.86
CA MET A 44 18.53 -17.20 -21.29
C MET A 44 17.63 -18.41 -21.54
N ALA A 45 17.72 -19.44 -20.70
CA ALA A 45 16.87 -20.61 -20.79
C ALA A 45 15.40 -20.28 -20.49
N ALA A 46 15.14 -19.40 -19.52
CA ALA A 46 13.81 -18.90 -19.23
C ALA A 46 13.21 -18.16 -20.44
N ALA A 47 14.02 -17.47 -21.23
CA ALA A 47 13.62 -16.84 -22.49
C ALA A 47 13.46 -17.83 -23.67
N GLY A 48 13.47 -19.15 -23.43
CA GLY A 48 13.31 -20.17 -24.46
C GLY A 48 14.58 -20.50 -25.24
N ARG A 49 15.74 -19.91 -24.93
CA ARG A 49 17.00 -20.24 -25.63
C ARG A 49 17.56 -21.60 -25.20
N ASN A 50 18.20 -22.32 -26.12
CA ASN A 50 18.94 -23.53 -25.78
C ASN A 50 20.22 -23.17 -25.04
N VAL A 51 20.45 -23.80 -23.89
CA VAL A 51 21.65 -23.60 -23.07
C VAL A 51 22.23 -24.94 -22.66
N ASP A 52 23.49 -24.94 -22.24
CA ASP A 52 24.15 -26.12 -21.69
C ASP A 52 23.55 -26.52 -20.32
N LEU A 53 22.66 -27.51 -20.34
CA LEU A 53 22.01 -28.05 -19.14
C LEU A 53 22.99 -28.77 -18.20
N GLN A 54 24.10 -29.32 -18.71
CA GLN A 54 25.11 -29.96 -17.87
C GLN A 54 25.82 -28.92 -17.02
N ARG A 55 26.14 -27.77 -17.61
CA ARG A 55 26.74 -26.65 -16.90
C ARG A 55 25.79 -26.05 -15.86
N VAL A 56 24.50 -25.96 -16.18
CA VAL A 56 23.46 -25.57 -15.20
C VAL A 56 23.43 -26.56 -14.02
N ALA A 57 23.43 -27.87 -14.28
CA ALA A 57 23.47 -28.89 -13.24
C ALA A 57 24.74 -28.79 -12.37
N SER A 58 25.92 -28.60 -12.99
CA SER A 58 27.19 -28.40 -12.27
C SER A 58 27.17 -27.17 -11.38
N GLY A 59 26.69 -26.03 -11.88
CA GLY A 59 26.51 -24.82 -11.07
C GLY A 59 25.58 -25.05 -9.87
N LEU A 60 24.46 -25.74 -10.07
CA LEU A 60 23.50 -26.02 -8.99
C LEU A 60 24.08 -26.91 -7.88
N ARG A 61 24.88 -27.92 -8.23
CA ARG A 61 25.58 -28.76 -7.24
C ARG A 61 26.46 -27.91 -6.32
N LEU A 62 27.12 -26.90 -6.87
CA LEU A 62 28.00 -25.99 -6.12
C LEU A 62 27.22 -25.02 -5.24
N VAL A 63 26.02 -24.59 -5.66
CA VAL A 63 25.15 -23.67 -4.89
C VAL A 63 24.35 -24.38 -3.79
N LYS A 64 24.25 -25.72 -3.81
CA LYS A 64 23.51 -26.54 -2.82
C LYS A 64 23.75 -26.14 -1.36
N ARG A 65 24.99 -25.82 -0.99
CA ARG A 65 25.31 -25.40 0.40
C ARG A 65 24.63 -24.08 0.78
N ARG A 66 24.51 -23.13 -0.15
CA ARG A 66 23.81 -21.85 0.07
C ARG A 66 22.29 -22.07 0.19
N MET A 67 21.75 -23.00 -0.59
CA MET A 67 20.32 -23.35 -0.56
C MET A 67 19.84 -23.87 0.79
N ARG A 68 20.70 -24.46 1.62
CA ARG A 68 20.35 -24.88 2.99
C ARG A 68 19.87 -23.74 3.90
N ARG A 69 20.25 -22.49 3.61
CA ARG A 69 19.81 -21.30 4.37
C ARG A 69 18.72 -20.51 3.64
N ALA A 70 18.25 -20.98 2.49
CA ALA A 70 17.35 -20.21 1.64
C ALA A 70 16.04 -19.83 2.35
N GLY A 71 15.44 -20.75 3.11
CA GLY A 71 14.21 -20.47 3.86
C GLY A 71 14.34 -19.29 4.84
N ALA A 72 15.47 -19.22 5.58
CA ALA A 72 15.73 -18.12 6.50
C ALA A 72 16.00 -16.78 5.80
N ILE A 73 16.60 -16.81 4.60
CA ILE A 73 16.83 -15.61 3.79
C ILE A 73 15.50 -15.08 3.25
N LEU A 74 14.65 -15.96 2.69
CA LEU A 74 13.34 -15.57 2.16
C LEU A 74 12.38 -15.08 3.24
N ALA A 75 12.38 -15.69 4.42
CA ALA A 75 11.56 -15.24 5.56
C ALA A 75 11.96 -13.83 6.06
N ARG A 76 13.17 -13.37 5.77
CA ARG A 76 13.67 -12.05 6.16
C ARG A 76 13.67 -11.06 5.01
N ALA A 77 13.14 -11.41 3.84
CA ALA A 77 13.28 -10.60 2.64
C ALA A 77 12.71 -9.18 2.79
N GLU A 78 11.62 -9.01 3.54
CA GLU A 78 11.00 -7.69 3.76
C GLU A 78 11.85 -6.76 4.64
N THR A 79 12.67 -7.33 5.54
CA THR A 79 13.49 -6.58 6.49
C THR A 79 14.97 -6.56 6.11
N SER A 80 15.40 -7.42 5.19
CA SER A 80 16.79 -7.63 4.79
C SER A 80 17.09 -6.93 3.46
N ARG A 81 18.26 -6.29 3.37
CA ARG A 81 18.80 -5.75 2.11
C ARG A 81 19.61 -6.77 1.29
N ASP A 82 19.48 -8.06 1.58
CA ASP A 82 20.23 -9.14 0.91
C ASP A 82 19.67 -9.47 -0.49
N GLU A 83 19.70 -8.49 -1.39
CA GLU A 83 19.22 -8.63 -2.77
C GLU A 83 19.96 -9.73 -3.55
N VAL A 84 21.25 -9.93 -3.26
CA VAL A 84 22.08 -10.95 -3.93
C VAL A 84 21.70 -12.35 -3.47
N GLY A 85 21.43 -12.55 -2.18
CA GLY A 85 20.90 -13.79 -1.64
C GLY A 85 19.54 -14.14 -2.26
N LEU A 86 18.63 -13.18 -2.33
CA LEU A 86 17.31 -13.35 -2.97
C LEU A 86 17.44 -13.71 -4.45
N TRP A 87 18.29 -13.00 -5.19
CA TRP A 87 18.52 -13.29 -6.60
C TRP A 87 19.15 -14.67 -6.83
N THR A 88 20.08 -15.08 -5.97
CA THR A 88 20.70 -16.42 -6.01
C THR A 88 19.65 -17.53 -5.80
N ILE A 89 18.76 -17.35 -4.83
CA ILE A 89 17.71 -18.34 -4.51
C ILE A 89 16.72 -18.45 -5.67
N ASP A 90 16.20 -17.33 -6.17
CA ASP A 90 15.23 -17.34 -7.27
C ASP A 90 15.84 -17.92 -8.55
N THR A 91 17.09 -17.57 -8.86
CA THR A 91 17.84 -18.15 -9.99
C THR A 91 18.03 -19.66 -9.82
N SER A 92 18.33 -20.13 -8.60
CA SER A 92 18.51 -21.56 -8.33
C SER A 92 17.22 -22.35 -8.44
N LEU A 93 16.10 -21.79 -7.97
CA LEU A 93 14.77 -22.39 -8.11
C LEU A 93 14.36 -22.46 -9.59
N ALA A 94 14.56 -21.38 -10.35
CA ALA A 94 14.25 -21.35 -11.77
C ALA A 94 15.13 -22.34 -12.56
N ALA A 95 16.40 -22.46 -12.21
CA ALA A 95 17.32 -23.43 -12.81
C ALA A 95 16.87 -24.88 -12.57
N ALA A 96 16.44 -25.22 -11.36
CA ALA A 96 15.92 -26.55 -11.04
C ALA A 96 14.67 -26.87 -11.87
N GLU A 97 13.75 -25.91 -11.99
CA GLU A 97 12.55 -26.03 -12.81
C GLU A 97 12.87 -26.17 -14.30
N ILE A 98 13.84 -25.41 -14.82
CA ILE A 98 14.32 -25.52 -16.21
C ILE A 98 14.95 -26.89 -16.48
N LEU A 99 15.76 -27.42 -15.54
CA LEU A 99 16.33 -28.76 -15.67
C LEU A 99 15.22 -29.81 -15.79
N ILE A 100 14.16 -29.70 -14.98
CA ILE A 100 13.03 -30.61 -15.06
C ILE A 100 12.30 -30.45 -16.39
N ALA A 101 12.00 -29.21 -16.78
CA ALA A 101 11.24 -28.93 -17.99
C ALA A 101 11.93 -29.37 -19.29
N ARG A 102 13.26 -29.30 -19.30
CA ARG A 102 14.06 -29.68 -20.47
C ARG A 102 14.68 -31.07 -20.37
N LYS A 103 14.17 -31.91 -19.46
CA LYS A 103 14.61 -33.31 -19.28
C LYS A 103 16.12 -33.44 -19.00
N GLY A 104 16.68 -32.48 -18.26
CA GLY A 104 18.03 -32.52 -17.73
C GLY A 104 18.15 -33.43 -16.51
N GLU A 105 19.19 -33.22 -15.70
CA GLU A 105 19.47 -34.07 -14.53
C GLU A 105 18.52 -33.77 -13.35
N GLN A 106 17.40 -34.51 -13.32
CA GLN A 106 16.32 -34.30 -12.34
C GLN A 106 16.75 -34.50 -10.88
N SER A 107 17.71 -35.38 -10.60
CA SER A 107 18.22 -35.60 -9.23
C SER A 107 18.83 -34.34 -8.62
N VAL A 108 19.56 -33.56 -9.42
CA VAL A 108 20.15 -32.28 -8.99
C VAL A 108 19.06 -31.24 -8.73
N ALA A 109 18.03 -31.19 -9.57
CA ALA A 109 16.90 -30.29 -9.37
C ALA A 109 16.16 -30.59 -8.05
N VAL A 110 15.82 -31.87 -7.79
CA VAL A 110 15.15 -32.28 -6.56
C VAL A 110 16.00 -31.97 -5.32
N ASP A 111 17.32 -32.17 -5.39
CA ASP A 111 18.25 -31.84 -4.32
C ASP A 111 18.21 -30.35 -3.94
N VAL A 112 18.09 -29.44 -4.92
CA VAL A 112 18.00 -27.99 -4.72
C VAL A 112 16.67 -27.56 -4.13
N LEU A 113 15.58 -28.27 -4.47
CA LEU A 113 14.24 -28.01 -3.96
C LEU A 113 14.03 -28.54 -2.53
N SER A 114 14.81 -29.56 -2.13
CA SER A 114 14.68 -30.24 -0.83
C SER A 114 14.59 -29.35 0.42
N PRO A 115 15.29 -28.19 0.53
CA PRO A 115 15.18 -27.33 1.72
C PRO A 115 13.77 -26.75 1.91
N PHE A 116 13.00 -26.57 0.83
CA PHE A 116 11.64 -26.06 0.88
C PHE A 116 10.59 -27.14 1.15
N LEU A 117 11.01 -28.41 1.13
CA LEU A 117 10.21 -29.56 1.53
C LEU A 117 10.36 -29.87 3.03
N ASP A 118 11.21 -29.15 3.76
CA ASP A 118 11.33 -29.30 5.21
C ASP A 118 9.98 -28.99 5.89
N LEU A 119 9.56 -29.87 6.81
CA LEU A 119 8.34 -29.70 7.58
C LEU A 119 8.43 -28.48 8.49
N GLU A 120 9.61 -28.21 9.06
CA GLU A 120 9.80 -27.09 9.99
C GLU A 120 9.70 -25.74 9.30
N LEU A 121 10.10 -25.64 8.03
CA LEU A 121 9.97 -24.40 7.25
C LEU A 121 8.53 -24.14 6.80
N ARG A 122 7.73 -25.19 6.69
CA ARG A 122 6.32 -25.17 6.23
C ARG A 122 5.32 -25.08 7.38
N ARG A 123 5.78 -24.98 8.61
CA ARG A 123 4.93 -24.84 9.80
C ARG A 123 4.13 -23.54 9.76
N ILE A 124 2.82 -23.66 9.92
CA ILE A 124 1.87 -22.54 9.81
C ILE A 124 2.12 -21.43 10.84
N ASP A 125 2.67 -21.78 12.02
CA ASP A 125 3.04 -20.83 13.07
C ASP A 125 4.33 -20.03 12.78
N LYS A 126 5.10 -20.42 11.75
CA LYS A 126 6.38 -19.80 11.39
C LYS A 126 6.33 -19.03 10.06
N VAL A 127 5.20 -19.07 9.36
CA VAL A 127 5.00 -18.41 8.07
C VAL A 127 3.91 -17.35 8.24
N HIS A 128 4.16 -16.15 7.70
CA HIS A 128 3.20 -15.04 7.69
C HIS A 128 2.81 -14.69 6.26
N GLU A 129 1.65 -14.03 6.08
CA GLU A 129 1.15 -13.59 4.77
C GLU A 129 2.16 -12.68 4.04
N SER A 130 2.94 -11.92 4.80
CA SER A 130 4.00 -11.04 4.29
C SER A 130 5.22 -11.81 3.77
N HIS A 131 5.39 -13.10 4.12
CA HIS A 131 6.47 -13.95 3.61
C HIS A 131 6.18 -14.49 2.19
N TYR A 132 5.64 -13.68 1.28
CA TYR A 132 5.18 -14.11 -0.05
C TYR A 132 6.28 -14.77 -0.89
N LEU A 133 7.54 -14.35 -0.76
CA LEU A 133 8.67 -15.00 -1.46
C LEU A 133 8.96 -16.41 -0.93
N LEU A 134 8.82 -16.63 0.38
CA LEU A 134 8.97 -17.96 0.98
C LEU A 134 7.80 -18.85 0.56
N ILE A 135 6.57 -18.30 0.57
CA ILE A 135 5.37 -19.01 0.13
C ILE A 135 5.50 -19.43 -1.34
N ASP A 136 5.95 -18.54 -2.23
CA ASP A 136 6.25 -18.86 -3.64
C ASP A 136 7.24 -20.03 -3.75
N ALA A 137 8.36 -19.98 -3.03
CA ALA A 137 9.37 -21.05 -3.07
C ALA A 137 8.83 -22.40 -2.57
N ILE A 138 8.03 -22.40 -1.50
CA ILE A 138 7.36 -23.60 -0.98
C ILE A 138 6.37 -24.15 -2.01
N LEU A 139 5.51 -23.30 -2.57
CA LEU A 139 4.52 -23.68 -3.58
C LEU A 139 5.21 -24.33 -4.80
N ARG A 140 6.28 -23.70 -5.32
CA ARG A 140 7.09 -24.22 -6.43
C ARG A 140 7.67 -25.59 -6.13
N ALA A 141 8.34 -25.73 -4.98
CA ALA A 141 9.01 -26.97 -4.61
C ALA A 141 8.02 -28.12 -4.36
N VAL A 142 6.97 -27.87 -3.57
CA VAL A 142 5.99 -28.90 -3.18
C VAL A 142 5.18 -29.35 -4.38
N THR A 143 4.61 -28.43 -5.17
CA THR A 143 3.78 -28.81 -6.33
C THR A 143 4.58 -29.53 -7.40
N LEU A 144 5.82 -29.09 -7.67
CA LEU A 144 6.68 -29.76 -8.66
C LEU A 144 7.11 -31.16 -8.22
N THR A 145 7.45 -31.32 -6.94
CA THR A 145 7.81 -32.64 -6.39
C THR A 145 6.60 -33.59 -6.35
N ASP A 146 5.39 -33.05 -6.09
CA ASP A 146 4.15 -33.83 -6.10
C ASP A 146 3.84 -34.37 -7.51
N VAL A 147 3.92 -33.50 -8.51
CA VAL A 147 3.73 -33.87 -9.92
C VAL A 147 4.78 -34.88 -10.39
N LEU A 148 6.05 -34.69 -10.03
CA LEU A 148 7.12 -35.65 -10.36
C LEU A 148 6.89 -37.03 -9.73
N ALA A 149 6.21 -37.08 -8.59
CA ALA A 149 5.81 -38.34 -7.94
C ALA A 149 4.50 -38.93 -8.47
N GLY A 150 3.91 -38.33 -9.51
CA GLY A 150 2.64 -38.78 -10.12
C GLY A 150 1.40 -38.48 -9.28
N ARG A 151 1.48 -37.55 -8.32
CA ARG A 151 0.37 -37.11 -7.49
C ARG A 151 -0.15 -35.75 -7.96
N THR A 152 -1.42 -35.46 -7.68
CA THR A 152 -2.11 -34.23 -8.10
C THR A 152 -2.75 -33.48 -6.91
N GLY A 153 -2.25 -33.71 -5.68
CA GLY A 153 -2.93 -33.40 -4.43
C GLY A 153 -2.10 -32.55 -3.47
N ALA A 154 -1.53 -31.44 -3.96
CA ALA A 154 -0.53 -30.68 -3.20
C ALA A 154 -1.09 -29.87 -2.02
N ALA A 155 -2.38 -29.54 -1.97
CA ALA A 155 -2.95 -28.56 -1.01
C ALA A 155 -2.71 -28.94 0.47
N ASP A 156 -2.98 -30.20 0.82
CA ASP A 156 -2.81 -30.71 2.20
C ASP A 156 -1.34 -30.84 2.60
N LEU A 157 -0.42 -30.77 1.63
CA LEU A 157 1.00 -30.92 1.83
C LEU A 157 1.72 -29.57 1.99
N ILE A 158 1.09 -28.43 1.73
CA ILE A 158 1.83 -27.15 1.63
C ILE A 158 2.19 -26.60 3.00
N LEU A 159 1.21 -26.53 3.90
CA LEU A 159 1.39 -26.01 5.25
C LEU A 159 1.21 -27.11 6.28
N ILE A 160 2.13 -27.18 7.23
CA ILE A 160 2.08 -28.14 8.33
C ILE A 160 1.37 -27.49 9.52
N PRO A 161 0.37 -28.14 10.13
CA PRO A 161 -0.34 -27.60 11.29
C PRO A 161 0.60 -27.41 12.48
N ARG A 162 0.17 -26.56 13.43
CA ARG A 162 0.92 -26.30 14.66
C ARG A 162 1.16 -27.59 15.45
N PRO A 163 2.28 -27.69 16.20
CA PRO A 163 2.45 -28.76 17.16
C PRO A 163 1.29 -28.79 18.16
N LYS A 164 0.90 -29.99 18.61
CA LYS A 164 -0.16 -30.10 19.62
C LYS A 164 0.30 -29.37 20.90
N PRO A 165 -0.52 -28.48 21.47
CA PRO A 165 -0.15 -27.74 22.68
C PRO A 165 0.03 -28.69 23.86
N SER A 166 0.99 -28.38 24.73
CA SER A 166 1.20 -29.07 26.00
C SER A 166 0.00 -28.90 26.94
N GLU A 167 -0.13 -29.76 27.96
CA GLU A 167 -1.24 -29.66 28.95
C GLU A 167 -1.28 -28.32 29.70
N GLU A 168 -0.14 -27.63 29.83
CA GLU A 168 -0.06 -26.28 30.40
C GLU A 168 -0.53 -25.19 29.43
N GLU A 169 -0.23 -25.34 28.14
CA GLU A 169 -0.65 -24.43 27.07
C GLU A 169 -2.15 -24.57 26.77
N LYS A 170 -2.73 -25.78 26.91
CA LYS A 170 -4.18 -26.00 26.78
C LYS A 170 -5.01 -25.19 27.78
N LYS A 171 -4.44 -24.85 28.95
CA LYS A 171 -5.09 -23.97 29.95
C LYS A 171 -5.07 -22.49 29.53
N LYS A 172 -4.07 -22.06 28.75
CA LYS A 172 -3.99 -20.71 28.16
C LYS A 172 -4.73 -20.60 26.82
N ALA A 173 -4.86 -21.70 26.08
CA ALA A 173 -5.41 -21.77 24.71
C ALA A 173 -6.91 -21.50 24.59
N ARG A 174 -7.64 -21.25 25.69
CA ARG A 174 -9.07 -20.88 25.63
C ARG A 174 -9.35 -19.51 25.01
N HIS A 175 -8.32 -18.75 24.62
CA HIS A 175 -8.48 -17.36 24.18
C HIS A 175 -7.69 -16.93 22.93
N ASP A 176 -6.99 -17.82 22.22
CA ASP A 176 -6.15 -17.42 21.07
C ASP A 176 -6.91 -17.38 19.74
N SER A 177 -7.97 -16.56 19.69
CA SER A 177 -8.68 -16.22 18.44
C SER A 177 -7.73 -15.72 17.35
N HIS A 178 -6.65 -15.02 17.73
CA HIS A 178 -5.62 -14.55 16.81
C HIS A 178 -4.82 -15.68 16.13
N ALA A 179 -4.58 -16.80 16.82
CA ALA A 179 -3.84 -17.92 16.26
C ALA A 179 -4.67 -18.68 15.22
N GLU A 180 -5.95 -18.91 15.54
CA GLU A 180 -6.90 -19.53 14.61
C GLU A 180 -7.16 -18.63 13.40
N GLU A 181 -7.26 -17.31 13.61
CA GLU A 181 -7.39 -16.33 12.54
C GLU A 181 -6.17 -16.33 11.61
N HIS A 182 -4.95 -16.32 12.15
CA HIS A 182 -3.71 -16.44 11.38
C HIS A 182 -3.68 -17.72 10.53
N ASP A 183 -3.98 -18.87 11.16
CA ASP A 183 -4.00 -20.16 10.49
C ASP A 183 -5.03 -20.20 9.36
N ARG A 184 -6.24 -19.66 9.61
CA ARG A 184 -7.29 -19.56 8.60
C ARG A 184 -6.84 -18.68 7.44
N LYS A 185 -6.34 -17.48 7.73
CA LYS A 185 -5.94 -16.51 6.70
C LYS A 185 -4.85 -17.06 5.79
N LEU A 186 -3.82 -17.69 6.37
CA LEU A 186 -2.72 -18.23 5.59
C LEU A 186 -3.14 -19.44 4.75
N ARG A 187 -4.02 -20.32 5.26
CA ARG A 187 -4.58 -21.43 4.47
C ARG A 187 -5.39 -20.92 3.29
N GLU A 188 -6.27 -19.96 3.50
CA GLU A 188 -7.08 -19.37 2.42
C GLU A 188 -6.19 -18.75 1.33
N LEU A 189 -5.12 -18.05 1.71
CA LEU A 189 -4.14 -17.51 0.75
C LEU A 189 -3.48 -18.65 -0.06
N VAL A 190 -2.95 -19.68 0.62
CA VAL A 190 -2.27 -20.80 -0.04
C VAL A 190 -3.21 -21.63 -0.93
N GLU A 191 -4.44 -21.87 -0.47
CA GLU A 191 -5.47 -22.62 -1.19
C GLU A 191 -5.92 -21.94 -2.49
N ALA A 192 -5.85 -20.61 -2.54
CA ALA A 192 -6.16 -19.86 -3.75
C ALA A 192 -5.08 -20.01 -4.82
N PHE A 193 -3.80 -20.06 -4.43
CA PHE A 193 -2.68 -20.14 -5.37
C PHE A 193 -2.25 -21.58 -5.70
N VAL A 194 -2.50 -22.58 -4.84
CA VAL A 194 -2.03 -23.97 -5.08
C VAL A 194 -2.45 -24.52 -6.44
N GLY A 195 -3.69 -24.24 -6.87
CA GLY A 195 -4.19 -24.72 -8.16
C GLY A 195 -3.36 -24.20 -9.34
N LEU A 196 -2.93 -22.94 -9.26
CA LEU A 196 -2.08 -22.30 -10.26
C LEU A 196 -0.67 -22.89 -10.30
N TYR A 197 -0.05 -23.11 -9.13
CA TYR A 197 1.29 -23.70 -9.07
C TYR A 197 1.28 -25.18 -9.48
N ALA A 198 0.23 -25.94 -9.13
CA ALA A 198 0.06 -27.31 -9.59
C ALA A 198 -0.10 -27.38 -11.13
N ALA A 199 -0.94 -26.50 -11.69
CA ALA A 199 -1.09 -26.36 -13.13
C ALA A 199 0.24 -26.05 -13.83
N ARG A 200 0.97 -25.06 -13.32
CA ARG A 200 2.32 -24.71 -13.79
C ARG A 200 3.29 -25.90 -13.69
N ALA A 201 3.31 -26.62 -12.58
CA ALA A 201 4.17 -27.79 -12.40
C ALA A 201 3.88 -28.91 -13.41
N MET A 202 2.59 -29.17 -13.71
CA MET A 202 2.19 -30.14 -14.74
C MET A 202 2.71 -29.75 -16.12
N LEU A 203 2.64 -28.47 -16.48
CA LEU A 203 3.17 -27.97 -17.75
C LEU A 203 4.70 -28.04 -17.79
N LEU A 204 5.39 -27.77 -16.68
CA LEU A 204 6.84 -27.93 -16.61
C LEU A 204 7.25 -29.40 -16.85
N VAL A 205 6.60 -30.37 -16.22
CA VAL A 205 6.98 -31.79 -16.35
C VAL A 205 6.55 -32.39 -17.70
N SER A 206 5.36 -32.03 -18.19
CA SER A 206 4.67 -32.77 -19.26
C SER A 206 4.04 -31.87 -20.33
N SER A 207 4.56 -30.66 -20.59
CA SER A 207 4.01 -29.79 -21.64
C SER A 207 3.89 -30.56 -22.96
N SER A 208 2.64 -30.66 -23.41
CA SER A 208 2.27 -31.44 -24.59
C SER A 208 2.50 -30.67 -25.89
N GLY A 209 2.72 -29.35 -25.80
CA GLY A 209 2.72 -28.43 -26.95
C GLY A 209 1.31 -28.21 -27.54
N ASP A 210 0.28 -28.83 -26.97
CA ASP A 210 -1.12 -28.65 -27.37
C ASP A 210 -1.67 -27.39 -26.69
N ALA A 211 -1.64 -26.27 -27.42
CA ALA A 211 -2.03 -24.96 -26.91
C ALA A 211 -3.44 -24.93 -26.30
N VAL A 212 -4.37 -25.76 -26.81
CA VAL A 212 -5.75 -25.81 -26.30
C VAL A 212 -5.79 -26.45 -24.93
N LYS A 213 -5.14 -27.61 -24.76
CA LYS A 213 -5.09 -28.30 -23.47
C LYS A 213 -4.32 -27.51 -22.42
N ASP A 214 -3.20 -26.92 -22.83
CA ASP A 214 -2.37 -26.11 -21.93
C ASP A 214 -3.16 -24.86 -21.48
N ALA A 215 -3.96 -24.25 -22.37
CA ALA A 215 -4.85 -23.15 -22.04
C ALA A 215 -5.99 -23.57 -21.09
N GLU A 216 -6.68 -24.68 -21.36
CA GLU A 216 -7.77 -25.19 -20.51
C GLU A 216 -7.30 -25.48 -19.07
N LEU A 217 -6.09 -26.01 -18.94
CA LEU A 217 -5.49 -26.33 -17.65
C LEU A 217 -5.18 -25.06 -16.83
N LEU A 218 -4.65 -24.02 -17.48
CA LEU A 218 -4.43 -22.72 -16.85
C LEU A 218 -5.75 -21.98 -16.56
N ASP A 219 -6.76 -22.10 -17.43
CA ASP A 219 -8.09 -21.51 -17.24
C ASP A 219 -8.79 -22.07 -16.00
N LYS A 220 -8.76 -23.39 -15.82
CA LYS A 220 -9.34 -24.04 -14.63
C LYS A 220 -8.66 -23.56 -13.34
N ALA A 221 -7.33 -23.40 -13.37
CA ALA A 221 -6.59 -22.89 -12.22
C ALA A 221 -6.90 -21.42 -11.93
N LYS A 222 -7.03 -20.59 -12.97
CA LYS A 222 -7.43 -19.18 -12.86
C LYS A 222 -8.83 -19.02 -12.30
N GLN A 223 -9.81 -19.78 -12.79
CA GLN A 223 -11.19 -19.68 -12.32
C GLN A 223 -11.31 -19.93 -10.81
N ARG A 224 -10.48 -20.82 -10.26
CA ARG A 224 -10.38 -21.03 -8.82
C ARG A 224 -9.82 -19.80 -8.11
N LEU A 225 -8.73 -19.21 -8.61
CA LEU A 225 -8.16 -17.99 -8.04
C LEU A 225 -9.15 -16.81 -8.06
N GLU A 226 -9.93 -16.66 -9.13
CA GLU A 226 -10.93 -15.58 -9.25
C GLU A 226 -12.18 -15.82 -8.41
N ARG A 227 -12.56 -17.08 -8.13
CA ARG A 227 -13.65 -17.37 -7.19
C ARG A 227 -13.34 -16.87 -5.78
N ASP A 228 -12.07 -16.95 -5.39
CA ASP A 228 -11.61 -16.58 -4.04
C ASP A 228 -11.09 -15.13 -3.97
N SER A 229 -11.01 -14.44 -5.12
CA SER A 229 -10.44 -13.09 -5.25
C SER A 229 -11.03 -12.08 -4.27
N TRP A 230 -12.35 -12.01 -4.12
CA TRP A 230 -12.99 -11.00 -3.29
C TRP A 230 -12.54 -11.06 -1.82
N SER A 231 -12.28 -12.27 -1.31
CA SER A 231 -11.81 -12.50 0.07
C SER A 231 -10.32 -12.16 0.24
N ILE A 232 -9.54 -12.29 -0.83
CA ILE A 232 -8.07 -12.28 -0.78
C ILE A 232 -7.51 -10.90 -1.17
N ASP A 233 -8.15 -10.17 -2.08
CA ASP A 233 -7.64 -8.88 -2.57
C ASP A 233 -7.66 -7.77 -1.51
N ARG A 234 -8.44 -7.93 -0.44
CA ARG A 234 -8.45 -7.01 0.72
C ARG A 234 -7.34 -7.32 1.73
N ARG A 235 -6.53 -8.36 1.50
CA ARG A 235 -5.50 -8.81 2.44
C ARG A 235 -4.14 -8.22 2.11
N PHE A 236 -3.36 -8.02 3.16
CA PHE A 236 -1.98 -7.58 3.06
C PHE A 236 -1.12 -8.68 2.39
N GLY A 237 -0.32 -8.32 1.39
CA GLY A 237 0.59 -9.25 0.70
C GLY A 237 0.02 -9.98 -0.52
N THR A 238 -1.29 -9.91 -0.77
CA THR A 238 -1.92 -10.53 -1.96
C THR A 238 -1.40 -9.97 -3.27
N SER A 239 -1.23 -8.65 -3.37
CA SER A 239 -0.69 -8.00 -4.56
C SER A 239 0.72 -8.51 -4.89
N SER A 240 1.59 -8.58 -3.88
CA SER A 240 2.94 -9.12 -3.98
C SER A 240 2.93 -10.60 -4.37
N MET A 241 2.00 -11.38 -3.81
CA MET A 241 1.84 -12.80 -4.16
C MET A 241 1.36 -12.98 -5.61
N ARG A 242 0.38 -12.18 -6.08
CA ARG A 242 -0.06 -12.19 -7.48
C ARG A 242 1.07 -11.80 -8.44
N ALA A 243 1.83 -10.76 -8.10
CA ALA A 243 2.98 -10.33 -8.89
C ALA A 243 4.04 -11.44 -8.97
N LYS A 244 4.36 -12.09 -7.85
CA LYS A 244 5.33 -13.18 -7.81
C LYS A 244 4.84 -14.44 -8.53
N ALA A 245 3.56 -14.79 -8.39
CA ALA A 245 2.96 -15.90 -9.11
C ALA A 245 2.97 -15.68 -10.63
N ALA A 246 2.66 -14.46 -11.09
CA ALA A 246 2.78 -14.08 -12.49
C ALA A 246 4.23 -14.16 -13.00
N GLU A 247 5.19 -13.65 -12.21
CA GLU A 247 6.62 -13.79 -12.52
C GLU A 247 7.04 -15.26 -12.60
N SER A 248 6.53 -16.12 -11.72
CA SER A 248 6.80 -17.55 -11.71
C SER A 248 6.22 -18.26 -12.95
N LEU A 249 5.01 -17.88 -13.39
CA LEU A 249 4.37 -18.38 -14.61
C LEU A 249 5.18 -18.09 -15.88
N SER A 250 5.89 -16.96 -15.94
CA SER A 250 6.72 -16.63 -17.10
C SER A 250 7.80 -17.69 -17.40
N LEU A 251 8.15 -18.55 -16.44
CA LEU A 251 9.08 -19.65 -16.68
C LEU A 251 8.53 -20.71 -17.65
N LEU A 252 7.22 -20.73 -17.90
CA LEU A 252 6.62 -21.60 -18.93
C LEU A 252 7.16 -21.30 -20.33
N LEU A 253 7.75 -20.12 -20.56
CA LEU A 253 8.51 -19.78 -21.76
C LEU A 253 9.72 -20.70 -22.00
N ALA A 254 10.20 -21.40 -20.97
CA ALA A 254 11.25 -22.43 -21.11
C ALA A 254 10.73 -23.77 -21.66
N THR A 255 9.40 -23.91 -21.83
CA THR A 255 8.69 -25.12 -22.28
C THR A 255 8.11 -24.93 -23.70
N ASN A 256 7.22 -25.84 -24.14
CA ASN A 256 6.53 -25.74 -25.43
C ASN A 256 5.21 -24.95 -25.37
N VAL A 257 4.89 -24.34 -24.22
CA VAL A 257 3.69 -23.49 -24.08
C VAL A 257 3.85 -22.23 -24.95
N PRO A 258 2.83 -21.82 -25.72
CA PRO A 258 2.91 -20.62 -26.54
C PRO A 258 3.26 -19.36 -25.71
N PRO A 259 4.19 -18.50 -26.18
CA PRO A 259 4.59 -17.30 -25.45
C PRO A 259 3.43 -16.34 -25.16
N THR A 260 2.53 -16.15 -26.13
CA THR A 260 1.37 -15.26 -26.00
C THR A 260 0.40 -15.75 -24.91
N LEU A 261 0.10 -17.05 -24.90
CA LEU A 261 -0.70 -17.66 -23.84
C LEU A 261 -0.05 -17.46 -22.46
N THR A 262 1.27 -17.65 -22.37
CA THR A 262 2.01 -17.44 -21.11
C THR A 262 1.91 -15.99 -20.63
N MET A 263 2.08 -15.03 -21.54
CA MET A 263 1.94 -13.60 -21.25
C MET A 263 0.53 -13.27 -20.77
N ASP A 264 -0.50 -13.66 -21.52
CA ASP A 264 -1.89 -13.37 -21.21
C ASP A 264 -2.25 -13.92 -19.82
N ARG A 265 -1.89 -15.17 -19.52
CA ARG A 265 -2.16 -15.76 -18.19
C ARG A 265 -1.40 -15.11 -17.06
N ALA A 266 -0.14 -14.73 -17.28
CA ALA A 266 0.62 -14.00 -16.28
C ALA A 266 0.00 -12.63 -15.97
N LEU A 267 -0.46 -11.91 -17.01
CA LEU A 267 -1.12 -10.62 -16.85
C LEU A 267 -2.50 -10.74 -16.21
N GLU A 268 -3.26 -11.77 -16.53
CA GLU A 268 -4.56 -12.04 -15.89
C GLU A 268 -4.41 -12.34 -14.39
N VAL A 269 -3.48 -13.22 -14.01
CA VAL A 269 -3.20 -13.53 -12.59
C VAL A 269 -2.80 -12.26 -11.82
N ARG A 270 -1.98 -11.43 -12.47
CA ARG A 270 -1.48 -10.18 -11.91
C ARG A 270 -2.53 -9.06 -11.83
N ARG A 271 -3.51 -9.06 -12.75
CA ARG A 271 -4.47 -7.97 -13.02
C ARG A 271 -3.89 -6.79 -13.78
N GLY A 272 -3.15 -7.11 -14.85
CA GLY A 272 -2.59 -6.13 -15.76
C GLY A 272 -1.24 -5.58 -15.30
N TRP A 273 -0.88 -4.41 -15.84
CA TRP A 273 0.41 -3.78 -15.61
C TRP A 273 0.34 -2.77 -14.46
N SER A 274 1.20 -2.94 -13.46
CA SER A 274 1.48 -1.93 -12.43
C SER A 274 2.99 -1.66 -12.37
N PRO A 275 3.45 -0.41 -12.35
CA PRO A 275 4.88 -0.10 -12.39
C PRO A 275 5.63 -0.51 -11.12
N SER A 276 4.96 -0.54 -9.95
CA SER A 276 5.57 -0.85 -8.64
C SER A 276 6.35 -2.17 -8.64
N ASP A 277 5.74 -3.21 -9.22
CA ASP A 277 6.24 -4.58 -9.17
C ASP A 277 6.45 -5.19 -10.57
N ALA A 278 6.40 -4.36 -11.63
CA ALA A 278 6.44 -4.88 -13.01
C ALA A 278 7.81 -5.31 -13.49
N HIS A 279 8.88 -4.82 -12.88
CA HIS A 279 10.23 -5.06 -13.35
C HIS A 279 10.53 -6.55 -13.56
N GLY A 280 10.21 -7.42 -12.59
CA GLY A 280 10.50 -8.86 -12.69
C GLY A 280 9.78 -9.55 -13.85
N LEU A 281 8.45 -9.38 -13.94
CA LEU A 281 7.65 -9.99 -14.99
C LEU A 281 7.97 -9.41 -16.37
N PHE A 282 8.07 -8.07 -16.47
CA PHE A 282 8.31 -7.39 -17.73
C PHE A 282 9.59 -7.86 -18.41
N TYR A 283 10.73 -7.83 -17.71
CA TYR A 283 12.00 -8.22 -18.32
C TYR A 283 12.07 -9.70 -18.71
N ARG A 284 11.36 -10.59 -18.01
CA ARG A 284 11.26 -12.01 -18.40
C ARG A 284 10.49 -12.19 -19.71
N LEU A 285 9.38 -11.46 -19.88
CA LEU A 285 8.58 -11.50 -21.11
C LEU A 285 9.30 -10.75 -22.25
N ALA A 286 9.94 -9.63 -21.96
CA ALA A 286 10.73 -8.82 -22.88
C ALA A 286 11.91 -9.58 -23.49
N ALA A 287 12.42 -10.60 -22.78
CA ALA A 287 13.46 -11.48 -23.31
C ALA A 287 13.00 -12.33 -24.51
N VAL A 288 11.70 -12.35 -24.84
CA VAL A 288 11.17 -13.04 -26.03
C VAL A 288 10.72 -11.99 -27.06
N PRO A 289 11.46 -11.81 -28.17
CA PRO A 289 11.14 -10.79 -29.18
C PRO A 289 9.72 -10.88 -29.77
N ALA A 290 9.17 -12.09 -29.87
CA ALA A 290 7.80 -12.29 -30.35
C ALA A 290 6.71 -11.67 -29.45
N LEU A 291 7.06 -11.29 -28.21
CA LEU A 291 6.15 -10.62 -27.27
C LEU A 291 6.33 -9.10 -27.25
N HIS A 292 7.26 -8.53 -28.01
CA HIS A 292 7.53 -7.09 -27.98
C HIS A 292 6.30 -6.25 -28.35
N ASP A 293 5.62 -6.53 -29.46
CA ASP A 293 4.44 -5.73 -29.88
C ASP A 293 3.28 -5.83 -28.86
N PRO A 294 2.89 -7.02 -28.37
CA PRO A 294 1.87 -7.12 -27.33
C PRO A 294 2.26 -6.45 -26.00
N LEU A 295 3.54 -6.50 -25.61
CA LEU A 295 4.04 -5.81 -24.42
C LEU A 295 3.94 -4.30 -24.56
N ILE A 296 4.37 -3.75 -25.70
CA ILE A 296 4.27 -2.32 -26.02
C ILE A 296 2.82 -1.86 -25.95
N LEU A 297 1.91 -2.58 -26.61
CA LEU A 297 0.49 -2.27 -26.60
C LEU A 297 -0.10 -2.30 -25.19
N GLY A 298 0.21 -3.34 -24.41
CA GLY A 298 -0.30 -3.50 -23.06
C GLY A 298 0.18 -2.39 -22.11
N ILE A 299 1.44 -1.98 -22.19
CA ILE A 299 1.96 -0.87 -21.39
C ILE A 299 1.38 0.46 -21.85
N ALA A 300 1.27 0.70 -23.16
CA ALA A 300 0.68 1.94 -23.69
C ALA A 300 -0.79 2.11 -23.24
N GLN A 301 -1.57 1.02 -23.22
CA GLN A 301 -2.94 1.02 -22.68
C GLN A 301 -2.97 1.32 -21.17
N ALA A 302 -2.07 0.71 -20.39
CA ALA A 302 -1.97 0.95 -18.96
C ALA A 302 -1.53 2.40 -18.65
N ALA A 303 -0.57 2.94 -19.41
CA ALA A 303 -0.13 4.32 -19.31
C ALA A 303 -1.26 5.30 -19.64
N THR A 304 -2.03 5.04 -20.70
CA THR A 304 -3.20 5.86 -21.06
C THR A 304 -4.27 5.85 -19.97
N SER A 305 -4.56 4.67 -19.40
CA SER A 305 -5.55 4.51 -18.34
C SER A 305 -5.14 5.28 -17.07
N ASN A 306 -3.87 5.18 -16.66
CA ASN A 306 -3.33 5.93 -15.51
C ASN A 306 -3.25 7.44 -15.77
N ARG A 307 -2.96 7.87 -17.01
CA ARG A 307 -2.98 9.29 -17.39
C ARG A 307 -4.36 9.91 -17.15
N THR A 308 -5.43 9.20 -17.51
CA THR A 308 -6.82 9.64 -17.34
C THR A 308 -7.42 9.34 -15.97
N GLY A 309 -6.68 8.64 -15.10
CA GLY A 309 -7.15 8.26 -13.78
C GLY A 309 -7.33 9.46 -12.85
N ARG A 310 -8.24 9.34 -11.89
CA ARG A 310 -8.43 10.31 -10.79
C ARG A 310 -7.40 10.07 -9.68
N SER A 311 -6.13 10.23 -10.02
CA SER A 311 -5.00 10.15 -9.09
C SER A 311 -4.19 11.45 -9.12
N PRO A 312 -3.45 11.75 -8.05
CA PRO A 312 -2.59 12.93 -7.97
C PRO A 312 -1.66 13.03 -9.18
N ALA A 313 -1.41 14.24 -9.67
CA ALA A 313 -0.57 14.43 -10.85
C ALA A 313 0.88 13.96 -10.59
N GLY A 314 1.37 14.08 -9.35
CA GLY A 314 2.65 13.52 -8.93
C GLY A 314 2.71 12.01 -9.08
N GLU A 315 1.74 11.30 -8.50
CA GLU A 315 1.63 9.83 -8.61
C GLU A 315 1.47 9.39 -10.08
N ARG A 316 0.63 10.08 -10.86
CA ARG A 316 0.46 9.81 -12.29
C ARG A 316 1.78 10.00 -13.06
N SER A 317 2.53 11.06 -12.78
CA SER A 317 3.83 11.31 -13.41
C SER A 317 4.85 10.23 -13.06
N GLU A 318 4.92 9.82 -11.80
CA GLU A 318 5.80 8.73 -11.35
C GLU A 318 5.47 7.41 -12.04
N PHE A 319 4.18 7.05 -12.15
CA PHE A 319 3.74 5.86 -12.87
C PHE A 319 4.09 5.90 -14.36
N LEU A 320 3.85 7.03 -15.03
CA LEU A 320 4.21 7.21 -16.44
C LEU A 320 5.73 7.11 -16.66
N SER A 321 6.53 7.75 -15.80
CA SER A 321 8.00 7.65 -15.84
C SER A 321 8.50 6.22 -15.63
N ALA A 322 7.87 5.47 -14.73
CA ALA A 322 8.18 4.06 -14.51
C ALA A 322 7.81 3.18 -15.70
N TYR A 323 6.68 3.42 -16.37
CA TYR A 323 6.32 2.72 -17.62
C TYR A 323 7.29 3.02 -18.76
N ALA A 324 7.69 4.29 -18.93
CA ALA A 324 8.71 4.67 -19.91
C ALA A 324 10.03 3.94 -19.65
N SER A 325 10.45 3.88 -18.38
CA SER A 325 11.67 3.18 -17.96
C SER A 325 11.65 1.67 -18.27
N LEU A 326 10.49 1.02 -18.15
CA LEU A 326 10.33 -0.38 -18.56
C LEU A 326 10.46 -0.52 -20.09
N MET A 327 9.76 0.32 -20.86
CA MET A 327 9.72 0.22 -22.32
C MET A 327 11.03 0.58 -23.02
N ALA A 328 11.89 1.39 -22.39
CA ALA A 328 13.12 1.91 -22.99
C ALA A 328 14.06 0.83 -23.58
N ALA A 329 14.03 -0.39 -23.04
CA ALA A 329 14.85 -1.49 -23.54
C ALA A 329 14.33 -2.14 -24.83
N ILE A 330 13.02 -2.03 -25.11
CA ILE A 330 12.37 -2.68 -26.25
C ILE A 330 12.04 -1.64 -27.34
N SER A 331 11.40 -0.53 -26.96
CA SER A 331 11.01 0.55 -27.87
C SER A 331 11.35 1.91 -27.26
N PRO A 332 12.53 2.47 -27.56
CA PRO A 332 12.92 3.79 -27.09
C PRO A 332 11.97 4.90 -27.54
N ALA A 333 11.45 4.82 -28.77
CA ALA A 333 10.56 5.85 -29.32
C ALA A 333 9.21 5.93 -28.56
N ASP A 334 8.63 4.78 -28.23
CA ASP A 334 7.38 4.74 -27.45
C ASP A 334 7.63 5.12 -25.98
N ALA A 335 8.79 4.72 -25.43
CA ALA A 335 9.21 5.13 -24.09
C ALA A 335 9.34 6.66 -23.99
N ASP A 336 9.94 7.31 -24.99
CA ASP A 336 10.07 8.77 -25.07
C ASP A 336 8.70 9.45 -25.13
N ALA A 337 7.73 8.89 -25.86
CA ALA A 337 6.37 9.44 -25.92
C ALA A 337 5.62 9.35 -24.57
N ILE A 338 5.77 8.23 -23.85
CA ILE A 338 5.21 8.06 -22.51
C ILE A 338 5.92 8.98 -21.51
N PHE A 339 7.25 9.12 -21.62
CA PHE A 339 8.03 10.03 -20.77
C PHE A 339 7.63 11.49 -21.00
N GLN A 340 7.41 11.91 -22.25
CA GLN A 340 6.89 13.24 -22.54
C GLN A 340 5.51 13.47 -21.92
N SER A 341 4.65 12.44 -21.92
CA SER A 341 3.36 12.49 -21.21
C SER A 341 3.53 12.62 -19.69
N SER A 342 4.55 12.00 -19.09
CA SER A 342 4.90 12.19 -17.67
C SER A 342 5.28 13.65 -17.39
N ILE A 343 6.05 14.29 -18.28
CA ILE A 343 6.41 15.71 -18.15
C ILE A 343 5.17 16.60 -18.27
N GLU A 344 4.28 16.34 -19.22
CA GLU A 344 3.01 17.07 -19.37
C GLU A 344 2.16 16.98 -18.10
N VAL A 345 1.99 15.78 -17.55
CA VAL A 345 1.21 15.54 -16.32
C VAL A 345 1.90 16.15 -15.11
N ALA A 346 3.23 16.12 -15.02
CA ALA A 346 3.96 16.85 -13.98
C ALA A 346 3.73 18.36 -14.08
N GLY A 347 3.54 18.90 -15.28
CA GLY A 347 3.13 20.29 -15.50
C GLY A 347 1.72 20.60 -15.00
N GLU A 348 0.85 19.60 -14.79
CA GLU A 348 -0.48 19.79 -14.18
C GLU A 348 -0.41 20.04 -12.66
N LEU A 349 0.75 19.85 -12.02
CA LEU A 349 1.04 20.24 -10.62
C LEU A 349 1.21 21.77 -10.49
N ASP A 350 0.44 22.54 -11.26
CA ASP A 350 0.53 23.98 -11.26
C ASP A 350 0.00 24.54 -9.94
N THR A 351 0.93 24.86 -9.05
CA THR A 351 0.64 25.50 -7.76
C THR A 351 0.09 26.92 -7.94
N GLU A 352 0.14 27.51 -9.14
CA GLU A 352 -0.52 28.79 -9.45
C GLU A 352 -2.02 28.71 -9.17
N VAL A 353 -2.65 27.54 -9.32
CA VAL A 353 -4.07 27.34 -8.98
C VAL A 353 -4.35 27.70 -7.51
N ILE A 354 -3.40 27.52 -6.60
CA ILE A 354 -3.54 27.93 -5.19
C ILE A 354 -3.66 29.45 -5.09
N ASP A 355 -2.82 30.19 -5.81
CA ASP A 355 -2.86 31.65 -5.82
C ASP A 355 -4.10 32.18 -6.55
N GLN A 356 -4.57 31.48 -7.60
CA GLN A 356 -5.83 31.78 -8.27
C GLN A 356 -7.05 31.55 -7.34
N LEU A 357 -7.07 30.46 -6.55
CA LEU A 357 -8.12 30.21 -5.57
C LEU A 357 -8.13 31.28 -4.46
N ARG A 358 -6.95 31.69 -3.97
CA ARG A 358 -6.82 32.80 -3.02
C ARG A 358 -7.31 34.12 -3.60
N LEU A 359 -6.97 34.40 -4.87
CA LEU A 359 -7.44 35.59 -5.57
C LEU A 359 -8.97 35.58 -5.72
N ILE A 360 -9.56 34.46 -6.12
CA ILE A 360 -11.02 34.30 -6.21
C ILE A 360 -11.66 34.56 -4.84
N SER A 361 -11.09 34.02 -3.77
CA SER A 361 -11.56 34.29 -2.40
C SER A 361 -11.54 35.79 -2.09
N GLN A 362 -10.43 36.48 -2.36
CA GLN A 362 -10.34 37.93 -2.15
C GLN A 362 -11.34 38.72 -3.01
N MET A 363 -11.55 38.33 -4.27
CA MET A 363 -12.50 38.98 -5.17
C MET A 363 -13.95 38.78 -4.69
N THR A 364 -14.30 37.57 -4.23
CA THR A 364 -15.64 37.30 -3.69
C THR A 364 -15.90 38.10 -2.41
N MET A 365 -14.90 38.28 -1.54
CA MET A 365 -15.03 39.10 -0.33
C MET A 365 -15.27 40.60 -0.62
N GLN A 366 -14.68 41.14 -1.69
CA GLN A 366 -14.87 42.55 -2.07
C GLN A 366 -16.20 42.80 -2.80
N SER A 367 -16.88 41.75 -3.24
CA SER A 367 -18.14 41.86 -3.96
C SER A 367 -19.31 42.02 -2.98
N HIS A 368 -19.65 43.27 -2.64
CA HIS A 368 -20.81 43.60 -1.79
C HIS A 368 -22.19 43.32 -2.42
N ARG A 369 -22.29 42.50 -3.48
CA ARG A 369 -23.53 42.25 -4.22
C ARG A 369 -23.96 40.80 -4.06
N SER A 370 -25.20 40.59 -3.63
CA SER A 370 -25.88 39.29 -3.73
C SER A 370 -25.86 38.84 -5.18
N PHE A 371 -25.20 37.70 -5.44
CA PHE A 371 -25.07 37.13 -6.78
C PHE A 371 -26.39 36.48 -7.29
N GLY A 372 -27.44 36.45 -6.46
CA GLY A 372 -28.74 35.86 -6.78
C GLY A 372 -28.61 34.42 -7.31
N ASP A 373 -29.49 34.04 -8.24
CA ASP A 373 -29.48 32.70 -8.86
C ASP A 373 -28.17 32.37 -9.61
N ARG A 374 -27.41 33.39 -10.02
CA ARG A 374 -26.12 33.20 -10.69
C ARG A 374 -25.00 32.80 -9.71
N GLY A 375 -25.13 33.18 -8.44
CA GLY A 375 -24.19 32.78 -7.38
C GLY A 375 -24.16 31.28 -7.20
N ARG A 376 -25.33 30.64 -7.25
CA ARG A 376 -25.47 29.18 -7.14
C ARG A 376 -24.75 28.43 -8.27
N LEU A 377 -24.88 28.88 -9.52
CA LEU A 377 -24.19 28.28 -10.67
C LEU A 377 -22.68 28.44 -10.54
N LEU A 378 -22.21 29.64 -10.21
CA LEU A 378 -20.78 29.92 -10.02
C LEU A 378 -20.19 29.13 -8.84
N ALA A 379 -20.95 28.94 -7.76
CA ALA A 379 -20.53 28.12 -6.63
C ALA A 379 -20.42 26.63 -7.01
N ALA A 380 -21.34 26.12 -7.85
CA ALA A 380 -21.26 24.75 -8.36
C ALA A 380 -20.01 24.57 -9.24
N ASP A 381 -19.78 25.47 -10.20
CA ASP A 381 -18.60 25.44 -11.07
C ASP A 381 -17.30 25.56 -10.25
N LEU A 382 -17.26 26.48 -9.27
CA LEU A 382 -16.11 26.66 -8.40
C LEU A 382 -15.85 25.44 -7.51
N THR A 383 -16.90 24.73 -7.08
CA THR A 383 -16.75 23.48 -6.31
C THR A 383 -16.05 22.42 -7.16
N GLU A 384 -16.38 22.30 -8.45
CA GLU A 384 -15.71 21.37 -9.37
C GLU A 384 -14.24 21.76 -9.57
N VAL A 385 -13.95 23.05 -9.74
CA VAL A 385 -12.58 23.57 -9.88
C VAL A 385 -11.75 23.31 -8.62
N ILE A 386 -12.28 23.59 -7.43
CA ILE A 386 -11.59 23.34 -6.15
C ILE A 386 -11.32 21.85 -5.98
N GLN A 387 -12.31 21.00 -6.29
CA GLN A 387 -12.17 19.56 -6.17
C GLN A 387 -11.09 19.02 -7.12
N ASP A 388 -11.10 19.45 -8.38
CA ASP A 388 -10.11 19.04 -9.37
C ASP A 388 -8.70 19.53 -8.99
N ALA A 389 -8.58 20.77 -8.54
CA ALA A 389 -7.33 21.33 -8.02
C ALA A 389 -6.78 20.55 -6.82
N ALA A 390 -7.64 20.24 -5.85
CA ALA A 390 -7.27 19.50 -4.65
C ALA A 390 -6.79 18.09 -4.98
N ILE A 391 -7.44 17.40 -5.94
CA ILE A 391 -7.01 16.07 -6.41
C ILE A 391 -5.67 16.15 -7.14
N ARG A 392 -5.45 17.18 -7.98
CA ARG A 392 -4.20 17.32 -8.75
C ARG A 392 -2.98 17.56 -7.85
N ILE A 393 -3.12 18.40 -6.83
CA ILE A 393 -2.07 18.82 -5.89
C ILE A 393 -2.16 18.03 -4.57
N ASP A 394 -2.81 16.87 -4.59
CA ASP A 394 -2.97 16.01 -3.41
C ASP A 394 -1.61 15.73 -2.75
N SER A 395 -1.57 15.70 -1.42
CA SER A 395 -0.36 15.73 -0.56
C SER A 395 0.32 17.09 -0.32
N TYR A 396 -0.24 18.21 -0.82
CA TYR A 396 0.25 19.54 -0.44
C TYR A 396 -0.46 20.05 0.83
N ASP A 397 0.27 20.07 1.94
CA ASP A 397 -0.25 20.48 3.27
C ASP A 397 -0.84 21.90 3.31
N HIS A 398 -0.49 22.76 2.35
CA HIS A 398 -0.93 24.16 2.33
C HIS A 398 -2.02 24.48 1.29
N PHE A 399 -2.79 23.48 0.84
CA PHE A 399 -3.96 23.73 0.00
C PHE A 399 -4.93 24.72 0.72
N PRO A 400 -5.45 25.76 0.04
CA PRO A 400 -6.16 26.86 0.68
C PRO A 400 -7.63 26.51 0.95
N TRP A 401 -7.88 25.46 1.74
CA TRP A 401 -9.22 25.03 2.14
C TRP A 401 -10.05 26.15 2.80
N PRO A 402 -9.50 26.95 3.74
CA PRO A 402 -10.22 28.06 4.33
C PRO A 402 -10.70 29.10 3.32
N ASP A 403 -9.80 29.51 2.42
CA ASP A 403 -10.10 30.54 1.41
C ASP A 403 -11.10 30.04 0.37
N SER A 404 -10.99 28.77 -0.02
CA SER A 404 -11.86 28.11 -0.99
C SER A 404 -13.29 27.98 -0.47
N ILE A 405 -13.45 27.55 0.79
CA ILE A 405 -14.77 27.47 1.43
C ILE A 405 -15.36 28.85 1.66
N ARG A 406 -14.56 29.83 2.07
CA ARG A 406 -15.03 31.21 2.23
C ARG A 406 -15.53 31.77 0.90
N ALA A 407 -14.83 31.52 -0.20
CA ALA A 407 -15.26 31.93 -1.54
C ALA A 407 -16.61 31.29 -1.93
N LEU A 408 -16.77 29.99 -1.70
CA LEU A 408 -18.02 29.28 -1.94
C LEU A 408 -19.16 29.83 -1.08
N ALA A 409 -18.92 30.08 0.21
CA ALA A 409 -19.93 30.58 1.13
C ALA A 409 -20.45 31.97 0.72
N GLN A 410 -19.56 32.82 0.20
CA GLN A 410 -19.91 34.15 -0.32
C GLN A 410 -20.73 34.09 -1.62
N LEU A 411 -20.57 33.03 -2.43
CA LEU A 411 -21.35 32.81 -3.65
C LEU A 411 -22.72 32.18 -3.36
N ASP A 412 -22.72 31.08 -2.59
CA ASP A 412 -23.90 30.34 -2.14
C ASP A 412 -23.56 29.48 -0.91
N TYR A 413 -24.06 29.90 0.26
CA TYR A 413 -23.80 29.21 1.52
C TYR A 413 -24.31 27.76 1.58
N PRO A 414 -25.52 27.43 1.07
CA PRO A 414 -25.97 26.03 0.99
C PRO A 414 -25.03 25.12 0.19
N ILE A 415 -24.50 25.57 -0.95
CA ILE A 415 -23.51 24.81 -1.72
C ILE A 415 -22.21 24.63 -0.93
N ALA A 416 -21.73 25.65 -0.23
CA ALA A 416 -20.54 25.52 0.62
C ALA A 416 -20.71 24.41 1.68
N LEU A 417 -21.85 24.37 2.38
CA LEU A 417 -22.12 23.29 3.35
C LEU A 417 -22.23 21.91 2.68
N ALA A 418 -22.86 21.83 1.51
CA ALA A 418 -22.95 20.58 0.75
C ALA A 418 -21.57 20.10 0.29
N ALA A 419 -20.68 21.01 -0.11
CA ALA A 419 -19.30 20.72 -0.50
C ALA A 419 -18.49 20.20 0.70
N VAL A 420 -18.58 20.84 1.88
CA VAL A 420 -17.92 20.38 3.12
C VAL A 420 -18.28 18.94 3.44
N ALA A 421 -19.58 18.59 3.42
CA ALA A 421 -20.03 17.24 3.70
C ALA A 421 -19.52 16.24 2.65
N ARG A 422 -19.70 16.57 1.36
CA ARG A 422 -19.29 15.69 0.26
C ARG A 422 -17.78 15.43 0.23
N TRP A 423 -16.96 16.45 0.48
CA TRP A 423 -15.50 16.32 0.50
C TRP A 423 -15.01 15.52 1.71
N HIS A 424 -15.73 15.57 2.83
CA HIS A 424 -15.46 14.68 3.96
C HIS A 424 -15.78 13.23 3.62
N ASP A 425 -16.98 12.97 3.07
CA ASP A 425 -17.43 11.63 2.70
C ASP A 425 -16.56 11.00 1.60
N SER A 426 -16.03 11.82 0.68
CA SER A 426 -15.14 11.37 -0.39
C SER A 426 -13.67 11.33 0.01
N GLU A 427 -13.34 11.51 1.30
CA GLU A 427 -11.98 11.56 1.84
C GLU A 427 -11.06 12.61 1.17
N LEU A 428 -11.65 13.64 0.54
CA LEU A 428 -10.90 14.71 -0.12
C LEU A 428 -10.40 15.76 0.89
N ALA A 429 -11.21 16.10 1.88
CA ALA A 429 -10.85 17.04 2.94
C ALA A 429 -11.54 16.69 4.25
N ALA A 430 -10.78 16.65 5.34
CA ALA A 430 -11.35 16.48 6.68
C ALA A 430 -12.15 17.71 7.12
N LEU A 431 -13.23 17.50 7.89
CA LEU A 431 -14.09 18.59 8.40
C LEU A 431 -13.30 19.70 9.12
N ARG A 432 -12.22 19.35 9.84
CA ARG A 432 -11.37 20.33 10.54
C ARG A 432 -10.77 21.39 9.62
N LEU A 433 -10.51 21.06 8.35
CA LEU A 433 -9.88 21.95 7.38
C LEU A 433 -10.88 22.91 6.72
N THR A 434 -12.17 22.54 6.69
CA THR A 434 -13.18 23.21 5.86
C THR A 434 -14.32 23.81 6.69
N LEU A 435 -14.83 23.10 7.70
CA LEU A 435 -16.02 23.49 8.45
C LEU A 435 -15.81 24.73 9.33
N ASN A 436 -14.65 24.91 9.97
CA ASN A 436 -14.35 26.12 10.75
C ASN A 436 -14.55 27.40 9.90
N SER A 437 -14.05 27.38 8.66
CA SER A 437 -14.17 28.51 7.74
C SER A 437 -15.58 28.68 7.19
N ALA A 438 -16.32 27.60 6.99
CA ALA A 438 -17.74 27.65 6.63
C ALA A 438 -18.57 28.30 7.75
N LEU A 439 -18.34 27.93 9.01
CA LEU A 439 -19.04 28.50 10.16
C LEU A 439 -18.78 30.00 10.31
N ALA A 440 -17.51 30.42 10.20
CA ALA A 440 -17.15 31.84 10.23
C ALA A 440 -17.86 32.62 9.12
N ALA A 441 -17.78 32.14 7.87
CA ALA A 441 -18.41 32.80 6.73
C ALA A 441 -19.95 32.82 6.85
N GLY A 442 -20.57 31.75 7.34
CA GLY A 442 -22.01 31.66 7.55
C GLY A 442 -22.53 32.65 8.60
N LEU A 443 -21.75 32.90 9.66
CA LEU A 443 -22.06 33.91 10.67
C LEU A 443 -21.88 35.33 10.12
N GLU A 444 -20.78 35.59 9.42
CA GLU A 444 -20.51 36.89 8.79
C GLU A 444 -21.59 37.29 7.77
N LEU A 445 -22.09 36.32 7.00
CA LEU A 445 -23.14 36.51 6.00
C LEU A 445 -24.55 36.55 6.60
N GLY A 446 -24.71 36.23 7.90
CA GLY A 446 -26.01 36.07 8.54
C GLY A 446 -26.83 34.87 8.00
N ALA A 447 -26.18 33.94 7.30
CA ALA A 447 -26.79 32.72 6.78
C ALA A 447 -27.00 31.66 7.88
N LEU A 448 -26.20 31.74 8.96
CA LEU A 448 -26.38 30.97 10.19
C LEU A 448 -26.70 31.89 11.36
N SER A 449 -27.63 31.45 12.20
CA SER A 449 -27.76 31.97 13.57
C SER A 449 -26.70 31.36 14.49
N ALA A 450 -26.38 32.05 15.59
CA ALA A 450 -25.45 31.55 16.60
C ALA A 450 -25.79 30.12 17.09
N PRO A 451 -27.06 29.77 17.40
CA PRO A 451 -27.47 28.41 17.75
C PRO A 451 -27.20 27.36 16.67
N GLN A 452 -27.37 27.71 15.39
CA GLN A 452 -27.11 26.78 14.28
C GLN A 452 -25.60 26.56 14.10
N ALA A 453 -24.80 27.61 14.21
CA ALA A 453 -23.34 27.50 14.14
C ALA A 453 -22.78 26.65 15.30
N ALA A 454 -23.28 26.86 16.53
CA ALA A 454 -22.91 26.05 17.69
C ALA A 454 -23.32 24.58 17.55
N SER A 455 -24.47 24.30 16.94
CA SER A 455 -24.91 22.91 16.71
C SER A 455 -24.02 22.18 15.70
N LEU A 456 -23.56 22.87 14.66
CA LEU A 456 -22.64 22.33 13.66
C LEU A 456 -21.22 22.20 14.18
N ALA A 457 -20.81 23.06 15.12
CA ALA A 457 -19.51 22.99 15.79
C ALA A 457 -19.26 21.65 16.51
N VAL A 458 -20.32 20.97 16.97
CA VAL A 458 -20.22 19.65 17.63
C VAL A 458 -19.64 18.56 16.70
N LEU A 459 -19.68 18.77 15.38
CA LEU A 459 -19.08 17.86 14.41
C LEU A 459 -17.55 17.97 14.36
N LEU A 460 -16.97 18.99 15.01
CA LEU A 460 -15.52 19.19 15.11
C LEU A 460 -15.02 18.65 16.45
N GLN A 461 -13.93 17.87 16.40
CA GLN A 461 -13.18 17.51 17.60
C GLN A 461 -12.37 18.73 18.11
N ASP A 462 -11.79 19.50 17.18
CA ASP A 462 -11.03 20.72 17.46
C ASP A 462 -11.64 21.90 16.71
N ILE A 463 -12.44 22.71 17.43
CA ILE A 463 -12.96 23.97 16.89
C ILE A 463 -11.96 25.10 17.12
N ASP A 464 -11.81 25.99 16.14
CA ASP A 464 -10.98 27.19 16.28
C ASP A 464 -11.58 28.15 17.33
N GLY A 465 -10.74 28.61 18.26
CA GLY A 465 -11.13 29.56 19.30
C GLY A 465 -11.65 30.89 18.73
N GLU A 466 -11.21 31.31 17.54
CA GLU A 466 -11.73 32.52 16.89
C GLU A 466 -13.20 32.35 16.48
N VAL A 467 -13.56 31.19 15.90
CA VAL A 467 -14.94 30.88 15.50
C VAL A 467 -15.85 30.80 16.72
N LEU A 468 -15.39 30.20 17.82
CA LEU A 468 -16.13 30.18 19.08
C LEU A 468 -16.43 31.59 19.62
N CYS A 469 -15.44 32.50 19.58
CA CYS A 469 -15.63 33.90 19.94
C CYS A 469 -16.65 34.60 19.03
N GLN A 470 -16.63 34.32 17.73
CA GLN A 470 -17.59 34.86 16.77
C GLN A 470 -19.02 34.39 17.05
N ILE A 471 -19.21 33.12 17.40
CA ILE A 471 -20.52 32.56 17.80
C ILE A 471 -21.03 33.27 19.07
N GLY A 472 -20.17 33.42 20.09
CA GLY A 472 -20.52 34.12 21.32
C GLY A 472 -20.93 35.58 21.06
N THR A 473 -20.16 36.29 20.23
CA THR A 473 -20.46 37.69 19.87
C THR A 473 -21.78 37.84 19.13
N HIS A 474 -22.14 36.89 18.25
CA HIS A 474 -23.43 36.89 17.57
C HIS A 474 -24.59 36.55 18.53
N ALA A 475 -24.38 35.63 19.48
CA ALA A 475 -25.37 35.34 20.51
C ALA A 475 -25.67 36.55 21.42
N GLU A 476 -24.68 37.41 21.69
CA GLU A 476 -24.87 38.69 22.41
C GLU A 476 -25.74 39.67 21.62
N ARG A 477 -25.62 39.68 20.29
CA ARG A 477 -26.45 40.51 19.40
C ARG A 477 -27.90 40.04 19.34
N ASP A 478 -28.12 38.73 19.43
CA ASP A 478 -29.45 38.10 19.41
C ASP A 478 -30.23 38.27 20.73
N GLY A 479 -29.57 38.72 21.81
CA GLY A 479 -30.18 39.10 23.09
C GLY A 479 -29.80 38.21 24.28
N ARG A 480 -30.16 38.65 25.50
CA ARG A 480 -29.72 38.01 26.76
C ARG A 480 -30.17 36.55 26.89
N ASP A 481 -31.39 36.24 26.50
CA ASP A 481 -31.94 34.87 26.61
C ASP A 481 -31.26 33.88 25.65
N ALA A 482 -30.75 34.37 24.51
CA ALA A 482 -29.98 33.57 23.56
C ALA A 482 -28.55 33.38 24.05
N SER A 483 -27.94 34.43 24.60
CA SER A 483 -26.60 34.39 25.22
C SER A 483 -26.54 33.44 26.42
N ALA A 484 -27.54 33.47 27.30
CA ALA A 484 -27.60 32.59 28.48
C ALA A 484 -27.76 31.11 28.09
N ARG A 485 -28.58 30.80 27.08
CA ARG A 485 -28.72 29.44 26.56
C ARG A 485 -27.45 28.95 25.87
N MET A 486 -26.81 29.80 25.09
CA MET A 486 -25.55 29.48 24.43
C MET A 486 -24.42 29.23 25.45
N ALA A 487 -24.35 30.06 26.49
CA ALA A 487 -23.39 29.88 27.58
C ALA A 487 -23.59 28.53 28.31
N GLU A 488 -24.82 28.06 28.43
CA GLU A 488 -25.13 26.76 29.04
C GLU A 488 -24.70 25.58 28.14
N GLU A 489 -24.93 25.65 26.82
CA GLU A 489 -24.48 24.61 25.88
C GLU A 489 -22.96 24.57 25.76
N PHE A 490 -22.30 25.73 25.64
CA PHE A 490 -20.83 25.79 25.65
C PHE A 490 -20.23 25.26 26.95
N ALA A 491 -20.82 25.59 28.09
CA ALA A 491 -20.35 25.06 29.36
C ALA A 491 -20.51 23.53 29.45
N ARG A 492 -21.60 23.00 28.90
CA ARG A 492 -21.83 21.55 28.84
C ARG A 492 -20.81 20.86 27.93
N ASP A 493 -20.53 21.39 26.76
CA ASP A 493 -19.60 20.77 25.81
C ASP A 493 -18.15 20.87 26.29
N CYS A 494 -17.74 21.95 26.98
CA CYS A 494 -16.45 22.03 27.67
C CYS A 494 -16.32 21.01 28.80
N LEU A 495 -17.36 20.80 29.62
CA LEU A 495 -17.36 19.78 30.68
C LEU A 495 -17.26 18.34 30.16
N LEU A 496 -17.67 18.11 28.91
CA LEU A 496 -17.65 16.80 28.25
C LEU A 496 -16.38 16.58 27.41
N ASP A 497 -15.38 17.45 27.55
CA ASP A 497 -14.13 17.44 26.78
C ASP A 497 -14.37 17.39 25.26
N ARG A 498 -15.42 18.10 24.79
CA ARG A 498 -15.75 18.19 23.35
C ARG A 498 -15.09 19.38 22.67
N PHE A 499 -14.61 20.35 23.44
CA PHE A 499 -13.89 21.52 22.95
C PHE A 499 -12.59 21.72 23.72
N ASP A 500 -11.46 21.65 23.02
CA ASP A 500 -10.13 21.86 23.60
C ASP A 500 -9.77 23.36 23.79
N ASN A 501 -10.59 24.27 23.25
CA ASN A 501 -10.36 25.72 23.25
C ASN A 501 -11.20 26.50 24.29
N GLU A 502 -11.36 25.94 25.48
CA GLU A 502 -12.13 26.53 26.59
C GLU A 502 -11.72 27.97 26.92
N ARG A 503 -10.42 28.31 26.81
CA ARG A 503 -9.90 29.66 27.08
C ARG A 503 -10.51 30.74 26.18
N ALA A 504 -10.90 30.39 24.95
CA ALA A 504 -11.48 31.35 24.01
C ALA A 504 -12.86 31.84 24.48
N ILE A 505 -13.65 30.96 25.11
CA ILE A 505 -15.03 31.26 25.53
C ILE A 505 -15.17 31.68 27.00
N GLN A 506 -14.09 31.64 27.79
CA GLN A 506 -14.10 32.04 29.20
C GLN A 506 -14.66 33.45 29.43
N SER A 507 -14.31 34.40 28.55
CA SER A 507 -14.79 35.79 28.68
C SER A 507 -16.29 35.94 28.39
N PHE A 508 -16.83 35.11 27.49
CA PHE A 508 -18.25 35.04 27.16
C PHE A 508 -19.03 34.33 28.27
N LEU A 509 -18.51 33.20 28.76
CA LEU A 509 -19.08 32.45 29.87
C LEU A 509 -19.13 33.30 31.15
N ALA A 510 -18.05 34.00 31.49
CA ALA A 510 -18.00 34.84 32.70
C ALA A 510 -19.10 35.92 32.75
N LYS A 511 -19.58 36.38 31.57
CA LYS A 511 -20.62 37.41 31.47
C LYS A 511 -22.04 36.85 31.43
N ASN A 512 -22.22 35.63 30.90
CA ASN A 512 -23.54 35.09 30.53
C ASN A 512 -23.89 33.75 31.24
N ALA A 513 -23.00 33.22 32.09
CA ALA A 513 -23.13 31.94 32.78
C ALA A 513 -24.10 31.99 33.99
N GLU A 514 -25.40 31.88 33.75
CA GLU A 514 -26.39 31.83 34.84
C GLU A 514 -26.96 30.42 35.13
N GLY A 515 -26.69 29.44 34.27
CA GLY A 515 -27.27 28.09 34.26
C GLY A 515 -26.59 27.04 35.15
N PHE A 516 -26.98 25.78 35.01
CA PHE A 516 -26.51 24.66 35.83
C PHE A 516 -25.12 24.19 35.40
N TRP A 517 -24.92 23.96 34.10
CA TRP A 517 -23.65 23.52 33.52
C TRP A 517 -22.60 24.62 33.61
N SER A 518 -22.99 25.87 33.39
CA SER A 518 -22.08 27.02 33.51
C SER A 518 -21.53 27.19 34.93
N ARG A 519 -22.36 26.97 35.97
CA ARG A 519 -21.90 26.97 37.37
C ARG A 519 -20.97 25.80 37.69
N ARG A 520 -21.23 24.61 37.13
CA ARG A 520 -20.38 23.42 37.29
C ARG A 520 -19.00 23.63 36.68
N LEU A 521 -18.94 24.21 35.48
CA LEU A 521 -17.69 24.53 34.81
C LEU A 521 -16.87 25.58 35.58
N LEU A 522 -17.52 26.65 36.05
CA LEU A 522 -16.87 27.66 36.89
C LEU A 522 -16.35 27.06 38.22
N ALA A 523 -17.08 26.13 38.83
CA ALA A 523 -16.63 25.43 40.02
C ALA A 523 -15.42 24.51 39.75
N GLN A 524 -15.40 23.82 38.61
CA GLN A 524 -14.25 23.01 38.18
C GLN A 524 -13.01 23.89 37.93
N HIS A 525 -13.17 25.03 37.26
CA HIS A 525 -12.09 26.01 37.08
C HIS A 525 -11.56 26.57 38.40
N ALA A 526 -12.45 26.94 39.32
CA ALA A 526 -12.07 27.39 40.65
C ALA A 526 -11.27 26.30 41.38
N PHE A 527 -11.71 25.04 41.31
CA PHE A 527 -11.00 23.89 41.89
C PHE A 527 -9.61 23.65 41.26
N GLN A 528 -9.51 23.69 39.92
CA GLN A 528 -8.23 23.57 39.21
C GLN A 528 -7.27 24.72 39.56
N SER A 529 -7.77 25.95 39.70
CA SER A 529 -6.96 27.10 40.11
C SER A 529 -6.44 26.96 41.55
N THR A 530 -7.21 26.35 42.46
CA THR A 530 -6.74 26.06 43.82
C THR A 530 -5.67 24.96 43.86
N LEU A 531 -5.69 24.01 42.92
CA LEU A 531 -4.65 23.00 42.78
C LEU A 531 -3.34 23.58 42.23
N ALA A 532 -3.43 24.48 41.24
CA ALA A 532 -2.26 25.11 40.61
C ALA A 532 -1.48 26.09 41.52
N VAL A 533 -2.13 26.61 42.58
CA VAL A 533 -1.53 27.58 43.53
C VAL A 533 -0.81 26.87 44.69
N THR A 534 -0.86 25.54 44.78
CA THR A 534 -0.11 24.81 45.81
C THR A 534 1.35 24.67 45.36
N PRO A 535 2.35 25.35 45.98
CA PRO A 535 3.73 25.07 45.68
C PRO A 535 4.01 23.65 46.16
N VAL A 536 4.69 22.86 45.33
CA VAL A 536 5.35 21.63 45.79
C VAL A 536 6.30 22.06 46.91
N ALA A 537 5.88 21.84 48.15
CA ALA A 537 6.76 21.94 49.29
C ALA A 537 7.82 20.85 49.11
N GLU A 538 8.99 21.26 48.64
CA GLU A 538 10.22 20.50 48.80
C GLU A 538 10.36 20.15 50.27
N ALA A 539 10.02 18.91 50.63
CA ALA A 539 10.48 18.31 51.86
C ALA A 539 11.96 17.94 51.67
N SER A 540 12.83 18.96 51.66
CA SER A 540 14.22 18.78 52.06
C SER A 540 14.23 18.63 53.58
N VAL A 541 14.31 17.39 54.07
CA VAL A 541 14.80 17.12 55.43
C VAL A 541 15.81 15.97 55.37
N ASP A 542 17.06 16.40 55.55
CA ASP A 542 18.24 15.74 56.11
C ASP A 542 18.76 14.42 55.55
N ASP A 543 19.82 14.61 54.76
CA ASP A 543 20.90 13.68 54.46
C ASP A 543 21.84 13.50 55.68
N SER A 544 21.31 13.06 56.83
CA SER A 544 22.13 12.71 58.00
C SER A 544 21.58 11.56 58.83
N ALA A 545 21.56 10.35 58.26
CA ALA A 545 21.74 9.08 58.99
C ALA A 545 21.75 7.90 58.00
N ARG A 546 22.90 7.63 57.39
CA ARG A 546 23.18 6.29 56.84
C ARG A 546 23.79 5.44 57.94
N ASP A 547 22.98 4.61 58.57
CA ASP A 547 23.48 3.44 59.29
C ASP A 547 23.57 2.23 58.35
N ALA A 548 24.66 1.49 58.51
CA ALA A 548 25.01 0.32 57.72
C ALA A 548 24.12 -0.87 58.09
N ASN A 549 22.95 -0.99 57.45
CA ASN A 549 22.27 -2.26 57.11
C ASN A 549 20.87 -1.96 56.53
N GLY A 550 20.78 -1.78 55.22
CA GLY A 550 19.50 -1.52 54.54
C GLY A 550 18.53 -2.69 54.62
N LYS A 551 17.39 -2.51 55.30
CA LYS A 551 16.10 -3.21 55.03
C LYS A 551 14.91 -2.35 55.45
N PRO A 552 13.81 -2.30 54.67
CA PRO A 552 12.60 -1.59 55.05
C PRO A 552 11.70 -2.44 55.96
N THR A 553 11.15 -1.82 57.01
CA THR A 553 10.06 -2.34 57.84
C THR A 553 8.70 -1.91 57.26
N VAL A 554 7.77 -2.87 57.17
CA VAL A 554 6.38 -2.67 56.74
C VAL A 554 5.53 -2.20 57.93
N PRO A 555 4.67 -1.17 57.81
CA PRO A 555 3.72 -0.78 58.86
C PRO A 555 2.28 -1.30 58.58
N PRO A 556 1.38 -1.22 59.57
CA PRO A 556 0.41 -2.27 59.94
C PRO A 556 -0.82 -2.42 59.05
#